data_AF-A0A9Q0JK47-F1
#
_entry.id   AF-A0A9Q0JK47-F1
#
_cell.length_a   1.000
_cell.length_b   1.000
_cell.length_c   1.000
_cell.angle_alpha   90.00
_cell.angle_beta   90.00
_cell.angle_gamma   90.00
#
_symmetry.space_group_name_H-M   'P 1'
#
loop_
_entity.id
_entity.type
_entity.pdbx_description
1 polymer ?
#
loop_
_entity_poly.entity_id
_entity_poly.type
_entity_poly.pdbx_seq_one_letter_code
_entity_poly.pdbx_strand_id
1 'polypeptide(L)' 'MKSSLTQPQMMVVSDLDDVFVPLPDDLLVNLADSRSVVDVFLDTLPSMFQDNVNVESAFGPALKAAFSVMV' A
#
# COMPACT_ATOMS: atom_id res chain seq x y z
N MET A 1 -6.25 -8.39 -3.99
CA MET A 1 -5.52 -9.46 -3.30
C MET A 1 -6.37 -10.71 -3.40
N LYS A 2 -5.83 -11.85 -3.85
CA LYS A 2 -6.55 -13.12 -3.68
C LYS A 2 -6.88 -13.29 -2.20
N SER A 3 -8.13 -13.64 -1.86
CA SER A 3 -8.60 -13.99 -0.50
C SER A 3 -7.85 -15.18 0.14
N SER A 4 -6.71 -15.59 -0.43
CA SER A 4 -5.79 -16.63 0.02
C SER A 4 -4.50 -16.10 0.64
N LEU A 5 -4.26 -14.78 0.67
CA LEU A 5 -3.10 -14.20 1.34
C LEU A 5 -3.35 -14.21 2.86
N THR A 6 -2.40 -14.75 3.62
CA THR A 6 -2.45 -14.79 5.08
C THR A 6 -1.71 -13.62 5.73
N GLN A 7 -0.96 -12.84 4.95
CA GLN A 7 -0.16 -11.71 5.41
C GLN A 7 -0.20 -10.56 4.37
N PRO A 8 -0.21 -9.29 4.81
CA PRO A 8 -0.08 -8.15 3.90
C PRO A 8 1.27 -8.13 3.18
N GLN A 9 1.26 -7.69 1.93
CA GLN A 9 2.46 -7.50 1.11
C GLN A 9 2.71 -6.01 0.88
N MET A 10 3.95 -5.57 1.07
CA MET A 10 4.39 -4.19 0.81
C MET A 10 5.23 -4.15 -0.46
N MET A 11 4.94 -3.19 -1.34
CA MET A 11 5.74 -2.92 -2.53
C MET A 11 6.22 -1.47 -2.48
N VAL A 12 7.53 -1.28 -2.65
CA VAL A 12 8.16 0.05 -2.60
C VAL A 12 8.49 0.48 -4.02
N VAL A 13 7.98 1.64 -4.43
CA VAL A 13 8.31 2.29 -5.69
C VAL A 13 9.20 3.49 -5.38
N SER A 14 10.44 3.47 -5.87
CA SER A 14 11.43 4.52 -5.63
C SER A 14 11.47 5.58 -6.74
N ASP A 15 10.93 5.27 -7.92
CA ASP A 15 10.86 6.22 -9.03
C ASP A 15 9.66 7.16 -8.83
N LEU A 16 9.96 8.44 -8.62
CA LEU A 16 8.95 9.48 -8.39
C LEU A 16 8.59 10.25 -9.66
N ASP A 17 9.39 10.11 -10.73
CA ASP A 17 9.16 10.76 -12.02
C ASP A 17 8.24 9.91 -12.89
N ASP A 18 8.39 8.59 -12.85
CA ASP A 18 7.54 7.61 -13.54
C ASP A 18 6.80 6.70 -12.54
N VAL A 19 5.80 7.28 -11.88
CA VAL A 19 5.00 6.58 -10.87
C VAL A 19 4.04 5.61 -11.53
N PHE A 20 4.12 4.33 -11.14
CA PHE A 20 3.19 3.28 -11.59
C PHE A 20 2.58 2.50 -10.42
N VAL A 21 1.46 1.83 -10.68
CA VAL A 21 0.78 0.96 -9.72
C VAL A 21 1.24 -0.49 -9.97
N PRO A 22 2.00 -1.10 -9.06
CA PRO A 22 2.58 -2.43 -9.30
C PRO A 22 1.53 -3.57 -9.31
N LEU A 23 0.39 -3.40 -8.65
CA LEU A 23 -0.73 -4.36 -8.64
C LEU A 23 -2.08 -3.62 -8.78
N PRO A 24 -2.50 -3.26 -10.01
CA PRO A 24 -3.72 -2.47 -10.21
C PRO A 24 -4.99 -3.19 -9.75
N ASP A 25 -5.14 -4.48 -10.06
CA ASP A 25 -6.35 -5.24 -9.75
C ASP A 25 -6.42 -5.72 -8.29
N ASP A 26 -5.28 -5.71 -7.59
CA ASP A 26 -5.14 -6.38 -6.30
C ASP A 26 -4.96 -5.42 -5.12
N LEU A 27 -4.84 -4.11 -5.35
CA LEU A 27 -4.67 -3.12 -4.29
C LEU A 27 -6.00 -2.75 -3.60
N LEU A 28 -7.09 -2.64 -4.37
CA LEU A 28 -8.44 -2.42 -3.83
C LEU A 28 -9.10 -3.76 -3.57
N VAL A 29 -9.47 -4.01 -2.31
CA VAL A 29 -10.02 -5.30 -1.87
C VAL A 29 -11.41 -5.12 -1.26
N ASN A 30 -12.22 -6.18 -1.34
CA ASN A 30 -13.43 -6.24 -0.55
C ASN A 30 -13.07 -6.42 0.94
N LEU A 31 -13.52 -5.48 1.78
CA LEU A 31 -13.23 -5.49 3.20
C LEU A 31 -13.82 -6.71 3.93
N ALA A 32 -15.00 -7.18 3.51
CA ALA A 32 -15.63 -8.35 4.13
C ALA A 32 -14.79 -9.61 3.88
N ASP A 33 -14.23 -9.75 2.68
CA ASP A 33 -13.43 -10.92 2.30
C ASP A 33 -11.99 -10.87 2.84
N SER A 34 -11.47 -9.67 3.13
CA SER A 34 -10.05 -9.45 3.46
C SER A 34 -9.82 -8.95 4.90
N ARG A 35 -10.84 -9.00 5.75
CA ARG A 35 -10.81 -8.38 7.10
C ARG A 35 -9.61 -8.82 7.95
N SER A 36 -9.32 -10.13 7.99
CA SER A 36 -8.21 -10.67 8.77
C SER A 36 -6.85 -10.11 8.34
N VAL A 37 -6.63 -9.96 7.03
CA VAL A 37 -5.38 -9.42 6.47
C VAL A 37 -5.27 -7.92 6.76
N VAL A 38 -6.38 -7.19 6.69
CA VAL A 38 -6.44 -5.76 7.02
C VAL A 38 -6.13 -5.52 8.50
N ASP A 39 -6.71 -6.32 9.41
CA ASP A 39 -6.45 -6.18 10.85
C ASP A 39 -4.96 -6.44 11.15
N VAL A 40 -4.36 -7.49 10.58
CA VAL A 40 -2.90 -7.76 10.71
C VAL A 40 -2.06 -6.62 10.16
N PHE A 41 -2.44 -6.03 9.03
CA PHE A 41 -1.75 -4.86 8.49
C PHE A 41 -1.81 -3.67 9.45
N LEU A 42 -2.99 -3.35 9.98
CA LEU A 42 -3.16 -2.23 10.90
C LEU A 42 -2.42 -2.43 12.22
N ASP A 43 -2.35 -3.66 12.74
CA ASP A 43 -1.57 -3.99 13.93
C ASP A 43 -0.05 -3.84 13.72
N THR A 44 0.43 -4.11 12.50
CA THR A 44 1.86 -4.05 12.15
C THR A 44 2.31 -2.67 11.65
N LEU A 45 1.39 -1.85 11.14
CA LEU A 45 1.72 -0.56 10.53
C LEU A 45 2.54 0.38 11.43
N PRO A 46 2.27 0.53 12.74
CA PRO A 46 3.06 1.41 13.59
C PRO A 46 4.52 0.97 13.74
N SER A 47 4.78 -0.34 13.80
CA SER A 47 6.13 -0.86 13.97
C SER A 47 6.94 -0.86 12.67
N MET A 48 6.28 -0.89 11.51
CA MET A 48 6.93 -0.83 10.19
C MET A 48 7.79 0.42 9.97
N PHE A 49 7.40 1.55 10.56
CA PHE A 49 8.04 2.86 10.35
C PHE A 49 8.53 3.51 11.64
N GLN A 50 8.60 2.77 12.77
CA GLN A 50 8.92 3.32 14.09
C GLN A 50 10.30 4.01 14.14
N ASP A 51 11.27 3.51 13.38
CA ASP A 51 12.64 4.03 13.31
C ASP A 51 12.89 4.88 12.05
N ASN A 52 11.83 5.30 11.34
CA ASN A 52 11.98 6.07 10.11
C ASN A 52 12.51 7.48 10.42
N VAL A 53 13.67 7.82 9.86
CA VAL A 53 14.33 9.13 9.99
C VAL A 53 14.07 10.06 8.79
N ASN A 54 13.36 9.57 7.76
CA ASN A 54 13.06 10.36 6.58
C ASN A 54 11.99 11.41 6.90
N VAL A 55 12.32 12.67 6.65
CA VAL A 55 11.43 13.83 6.84
C VAL A 55 10.78 14.29 5.54
N GLU A 56 11.21 13.76 4.40
CA GLU A 56 10.70 14.14 3.09
C GLU A 56 9.36 13.46 2.78
N SER A 57 8.56 14.10 1.92
CA SER A 57 7.26 13.60 1.51
C SER A 57 7.10 13.66 -0.01
N ALA A 58 6.90 12.48 -0.62
CA ALA A 58 6.57 12.34 -2.03
C ALA A 58 5.05 12.54 -2.27
N PHE A 59 4.45 13.60 -1.71
CA PHE A 59 3.00 13.82 -1.73
C PHE A 59 2.39 13.84 -3.14
N GLY A 60 3.02 14.56 -4.08
CA GLY A 60 2.57 14.63 -5.47
C GLY A 60 2.58 13.27 -6.17
N PRO A 61 3.73 12.55 -6.20
CA PRO A 61 3.81 11.17 -6.67
C PRO A 61 2.78 10.23 -6.03
N ALA A 62 2.60 10.30 -4.71
CA ALA A 62 1.63 9.47 -3.99
C ALA A 62 0.18 9.74 -4.43
N LEU A 63 -0.19 11.00 -4.66
CA LEU A 63 -1.51 11.35 -5.20
C LEU A 63 -1.72 10.86 -6.63
N LYS A 64 -0.69 10.93 -7.49
CA LYS A 64 -0.76 10.38 -8.84
C LYS A 64 -1.00 8.87 -8.81
N ALA A 65 -0.25 8.13 -7.98
CA ALA A 65 -0.47 6.70 -7.78
C ALA A 65 -1.89 6.40 -7.30
N ALA A 66 -2.37 7.12 -6.28
CA ALA A 66 -3.72 6.92 -5.74
C ALA A 66 -4.81 7.18 -6.80
N PHE A 67 -4.64 8.21 -7.64
CA PHE A 67 -5.55 8.47 -8.75
C PHE A 67 -5.53 7.31 -9.76
N SER A 68 -4.35 6.85 -10.19
CA SER A 68 -4.19 5.73 -11.15
C SER A 68 -4.76 4.40 -10.66
N VAL A 69 -4.96 4.23 -9.35
CA VAL A 69 -5.63 3.05 -8.77
C VAL A 69 -7.16 3.18 -8.85
N MET A 70 -7.69 4.40 -8.78
CA MET A 70 -9.12 4.66 -8.77
C MET A 70 -9.75 4.71 -10.17
N VAL A 71 -8.98 5.06 -11.20
CA VAL A 71 -9.44 5.19 -12.59
C VAL A 71 -8.99 4.02 -13.45
#